data_AF-A0A7X7J211-F1
#
_entry.id   AF-A0A7X7J211-F1
#
_cell.length_a   1.000
_cell.length_b   1.000
_cell.length_c   1.000
_cell.angle_alpha   90.00
_cell.angle_beta   90.00
_cell.angle_gamma   90.00
#
_symmetry.space_group_name_H-M   'P 1'
#
loop_
_entity.id
_entity.type
_entity.pdbx_description
1 polymer ?
#
loop_
_entity_poly.entity_id
_entity_poly.type
_entity_poly.pdbx_seq_one_letter_code
_entity_poly.pdbx_strand_id
1 'polypeptide(L)' 'SPEVCGRDIDVAAIAGHFGGGGHRRAAGARLAGTLEEARRRVTEKIIAAMGGE' A
#
# COMPACT_ATOMS: atom_id res chain seq x y z
N SER A 1 -6.02 -5.02 23.82
CA SER A 1 -5.54 -3.63 23.84
C SER A 1 -6.24 -2.83 22.74
N PRO A 2 -7.05 -1.82 23.08
CA PRO A 2 -7.87 -1.01 22.16
C PRO A 2 -7.05 0.00 21.30
N GLU A 3 -5.74 -0.22 21.14
CA GLU A 3 -4.77 0.84 20.84
C GLU A 3 -4.28 0.88 19.39
N VAL A 4 -4.72 -0.05 18.53
CA VAL A 4 -4.50 0.10 17.09
C VAL A 4 -5.72 0.76 16.45
N CYS A 5 -5.83 2.07 16.61
CA CYS A 5 -6.65 2.89 15.71
C CYS A 5 -5.97 2.88 14.34
N GLY A 6 -6.56 2.20 13.36
CA GLY A 6 -6.01 2.14 12.01
C GLY A 6 -5.99 3.52 11.36
N ARG A 7 -4.85 3.96 10.83
CA ARG A 7 -4.77 5.21 10.06
C ARG A 7 -5.65 5.13 8.82
N ASP A 8 -6.30 6.23 8.48
CA ASP A 8 -7.14 6.30 7.29
C ASP A 8 -6.29 6.54 6.04
N ILE A 9 -5.81 5.44 5.47
CA ILE A 9 -4.94 5.43 4.28
C ILE A 9 -5.77 5.11 3.05
N ASP A 10 -5.60 5.90 1.99
CA ASP A 10 -6.18 5.60 0.68
C ASP A 10 -5.33 4.54 -0.04
N VAL A 11 -5.77 3.28 0.03
CA VAL A 11 -5.07 2.18 -0.64
C VAL A 11 -5.29 2.16 -2.16
N ALA A 12 -6.33 2.83 -2.67
CA ALA A 12 -6.54 2.95 -4.12
C ALA A 12 -5.49 3.86 -4.75
N ALA A 13 -5.16 4.97 -4.10
CA ALA A 13 -4.05 5.83 -4.53
C ALA A 13 -2.72 5.07 -4.57
N ILE A 14 -2.44 4.28 -3.52
CA ILE A 14 -1.24 3.43 -3.45
C ILE A 14 -1.21 2.42 -4.59
N ALA A 15 -2.31 1.68 -4.81
CA ALA A 15 -2.40 0.72 -5.92
C ALA A 15 -2.23 1.41 -7.28
N GLY A 16 -2.74 2.63 -7.45
CA GLY A 16 -2.58 3.44 -8.66
C GLY A 16 -1.12 3.74 -9.02
N HIS A 17 -0.24 3.95 -8.02
CA HIS A 17 1.20 4.10 -8.27
C HIS A 17 1.86 2.87 -8.91
N PHE A 18 1.25 1.69 -8.77
CA PHE A 18 1.69 0.44 -9.37
C PHE A 18 0.89 0.07 -10.63
N GLY A 19 0.07 0.99 -11.16
CA GLY A 19 -0.80 0.74 -12.32
C GLY A 19 -2.05 -0.09 -12.00
N GLY A 20 -2.41 -0.21 -10.72
CA GLY A 20 -3.63 -0.87 -10.24
C GLY A 20 -4.77 0.08 -9.92
N GLY A 21 -5.72 -0.38 -9.09
CA GLY A 21 -6.87 0.43 -8.67
C GLY A 21 -7.84 -0.32 -7.76
N GLY A 22 -8.94 0.35 -7.40
CA GLY A 22 -9.99 -0.18 -6.54
C GLY A 22 -10.67 0.91 -5.72
N HIS A 23 -11.10 0.56 -4.51
CA HIS A 23 -11.72 1.48 -3.55
C HIS A 23 -10.71 1.96 -2.51
N ARG A 24 -11.01 3.10 -1.88
CA ARG A 24 -10.18 3.74 -0.84
C ARG A 24 -9.71 2.80 0.27
N ARG A 25 -10.47 1.75 0.58
CA ARG A 25 -10.17 0.73 1.62
C ARG A 25 -9.94 -0.69 1.07
N ALA A 26 -9.96 -0.89 -0.24
CA ALA A 26 -9.75 -2.18 -0.89
C ALA A 26 -9.32 -2.00 -2.35
N ALA A 27 -8.03 -2.17 -2.63
CA ALA A 27 -7.46 -2.01 -3.97
C ALA A 27 -6.34 -3.03 -4.22
N GLY A 28 -5.97 -3.20 -5.48
CA GLY A 28 -4.92 -4.15 -5.87
C GLY A 28 -4.18 -3.72 -7.14
N ALA A 29 -2.99 -4.26 -7.32
CA ALA A 29 -2.13 -4.05 -8.49
C ALA A 29 -1.42 -5.36 -8.86
N ARG A 30 -1.00 -5.48 -10.12
CA ARG A 30 -0.16 -6.60 -10.59
C ARG A 30 1.24 -6.07 -10.84
N LEU A 31 2.23 -6.62 -10.15
CA LEU A 31 3.63 -6.26 -10.33
C LEU A 31 4.36 -7.44 -10.98
N ALA A 32 5.20 -7.14 -11.98
CA ALA A 32 6.14 -8.10 -12.52
C ALA A 32 7.41 -8.15 -11.63
N GLY A 33 7.99 -9.33 -11.48
CA GLY A 33 9.21 -9.56 -10.70
C GLY A 33 9.03 -10.63 -9.62
N THR A 34 10.00 -10.70 -8.72
CA THR A 34 9.96 -11.63 -7.58
C THR A 34 9.04 -11.14 -6.47
N LEU A 35 8.59 -12.05 -5.61
CA LEU A 35 7.80 -11.70 -4.42
C LEU A 35 8.57 -10.76 -3.48
N GLU A 36 9.88 -10.95 -3.36
CA GLU A 36 10.75 -10.11 -2.52
C GLU A 36 10.75 -8.65 -2.99
N GLU A 37 10.93 -8.43 -4.29
CA GLU A 37 10.91 -7.09 -4.89
C GLU A 37 9.54 -6.44 -4.78
N ALA A 38 8.48 -7.21 -5.04
CA ALA A 38 7.10 -6.73 -4.90
C ALA A 38 6.83 -6.32 -3.44
N ARG A 39 7.21 -7.15 -2.47
CA ARG A 39 7.05 -6.84 -1.05
C ARG A 39 7.82 -5.58 -0.66
N ARG A 40 9.09 -5.46 -1.03
CA ARG A 40 9.91 -4.27 -0.72
C ARG A 40 9.24 -3.00 -1.26
N ARG A 41 8.90 -2.98 -2.55
CA ARG A 41 8.30 -1.81 -3.22
C ARG A 41 6.97 -1.40 -2.60
N VAL A 42 6.12 -2.38 -2.28
CA VAL A 42 4.80 -2.14 -1.67
C VAL A 42 4.97 -1.61 -0.25
N THR A 43 5.83 -2.23 0.57
CA THR A 43 6.08 -1.80 1.95
C THR A 43 6.65 -0.38 2.02
N GLU A 44 7.63 -0.05 1.17
CA GLU A 44 8.20 1.31 1.09
C GLU A 44 7.10 2.36 0.83
N LYS A 45 6.18 2.09 -0.10
CA LYS A 45 5.08 3.02 -0.41
C LYS A 45 4.04 3.11 0.71
N ILE A 46 3.73 2.00 1.38
CA ILE A 46 2.81 2.01 2.53
C ILE A 46 3.42 2.80 3.71
N ILE A 47 4.72 2.61 3.99
CA ILE A 47 5.43 3.36 5.05
C ILE A 47 5.46 4.87 4.75
N ALA A 48 5.76 5.25 3.52
CA ALA A 48 5.73 6.65 3.11
C ALA A 48 4.31 7.26 3.25
N ALA A 49 3.26 6.54 2.85
CA ALA A 49 1.87 6.98 3.01
C ALA A 49 1.45 7.07 4.49
N MET A 50 2.14 6.33 5.35
CA MET A 50 1.97 6.33 6.80
C MET A 50 2.69 7.50 7.49
N GLY A 51 3.53 8.26 6.80
CA GLY A 51 4.37 9.32 7.37
C GLY A 51 5.61 8.81 8.11
N GLY A 52 6.01 7.54 7.89
CA GLY A 52 7.30 7.04 8.36
C GLY A 52 8.38 7.30 7.32
N GLU A 53 9.49 7.87 7.75
CA GLU A 53 10.73 8.00 6.99
C GLU A 53 11.56 6.70 7.01
#